data_AF-A0A0N5AAG0-F1
#
_entry.id   AF-A0A0N5AAG0-F1
#
_cell.length_a   1.000
_cell.length_b   1.000
_cell.length_c   1.000
_cell.angle_alpha   90.00
_cell.angle_beta   90.00
_cell.angle_gamma   90.00
#
_symmetry.space_group_name_H-M   'P 1'
#
loop_
_entity.id
_entity.type
_entity.pdbx_description
1 polymer ?
#
loop_
_entity_poly.entity_id
_entity_poly.type
_entity_poly.pdbx_seq_one_letter_code
_entity_poly.pdbx_strand_id
1 'polypeptide(L)'
;MESLAVEFGMDDAYERVQNLKNEIDTCGVQQTIENHIDSTVQKVSDTVDAVVDKAKDVGGYIEEDFNNLKQGVKDLFASKEEKQRKAEEKAAKEAQEKAEQEAQEQLEKEMREALDKSYILHTAMIVCDKAYTNEAINPSYVVVPQSHGESIHGLPQLNVNDYIPEVNVLNFGICRSPQNPAVQAEAERILDEVRDESKSWTDKLMNLFVDTSKKDVCTSETESLAACCAAPCTPVFGTRWIDGKYDVLVDGAPALLGRCTLQCMLGGAITIQSSGQAE
;
A
#
# COMPACT_ATOMS: atom_id res chain seq x y z
N MET A 1 22.64 43.12 22.98
CA MET A 1 24.04 43.24 23.46
C MET A 1 24.47 44.70 23.34
N GLU A 2 23.76 45.59 24.04
CA GLU A 2 24.13 46.99 24.19
C GLU A 2 24.70 47.15 25.61
N SER A 3 26.01 46.97 25.82
CA SER A 3 26.72 47.53 27.00
C SER A 3 28.22 47.18 27.06
N LEU A 4 29.01 47.31 26.00
CA LEU A 4 30.46 47.02 26.11
C LEU A 4 31.34 47.74 25.08
N ALA A 5 30.99 48.97 24.72
CA ALA A 5 31.75 49.78 23.76
C ALA A 5 32.00 51.20 24.28
N VAL A 6 32.76 51.34 25.38
CA VAL A 6 33.17 52.66 25.89
C VAL A 6 34.68 52.78 26.19
N GLU A 7 35.51 51.74 26.05
CA GLU A 7 36.93 51.81 26.49
C GLU A 7 38.02 51.61 25.44
N PHE A 8 37.70 51.39 24.17
CA PHE A 8 38.70 51.42 23.10
C PHE A 8 38.10 52.24 21.97
N GLY A 9 38.73 53.36 21.58
CA GLY A 9 38.26 54.29 20.54
C GLY A 9 38.00 53.65 19.17
N MET A 10 36.95 52.84 19.10
CA MET A 10 36.50 52.01 17.98
C MET A 10 35.21 52.56 17.38
N ASP A 11 34.70 53.69 17.90
CA ASP A 11 33.47 54.32 17.39
C ASP A 11 33.67 54.86 15.97
N ASP A 12 34.85 55.46 15.68
CA ASP A 12 35.22 55.94 14.34
C ASP A 12 35.47 54.78 13.35
N ALA A 13 35.91 53.62 13.85
CA ALA A 13 36.07 52.42 13.03
C ALA A 13 34.71 51.75 12.73
N TYR A 14 33.80 51.74 13.70
CA TYR A 14 32.47 51.16 13.55
C TYR A 14 31.59 52.01 12.62
N GLU A 15 31.59 53.33 12.76
CA GLU A 15 30.90 54.23 11.82
C GLU A 15 31.48 54.13 10.40
N ARG A 16 32.81 54.02 10.24
CA ARG A 16 33.43 53.82 8.92
C ARG A 16 33.08 52.49 8.29
N VAL A 17 32.97 51.42 9.07
CA VAL A 17 32.54 50.09 8.58
C VAL A 17 31.06 50.11 8.19
N GLN A 18 30.21 50.79 8.96
CA GLN A 18 28.79 50.96 8.60
C GLN A 18 28.60 51.85 7.36
N ASN A 19 29.39 52.92 7.21
CA ASN A 19 29.37 53.75 6.00
C ASN A 19 29.92 53.01 4.79
N LEU A 20 31.00 52.23 4.91
CA LEU A 20 31.49 51.36 3.84
C LEU A 20 30.47 50.29 3.45
N LYS A 21 29.74 49.72 4.42
CA LYS A 21 28.68 48.74 4.15
C LYS A 21 27.50 49.39 3.43
N ASN A 22 27.08 50.58 3.86
CA ASN A 22 26.04 51.36 3.18
C ASN A 22 26.49 51.85 1.79
N GLU A 23 27.78 52.15 1.57
CA GLU A 23 28.36 52.48 0.26
C GLU A 23 28.46 51.25 -0.67
N ILE A 24 28.70 50.05 -0.11
CA ILE A 24 28.68 48.78 -0.85
C ILE A 24 27.24 48.35 -1.16
N ASP A 25 26.27 48.63 -0.29
CA ASP A 25 24.84 48.36 -0.54
C ASP A 25 24.24 49.39 -1.54
N THR A 26 24.75 50.63 -1.58
CA THR A 26 24.33 51.65 -2.58
C THR A 26 25.06 51.52 -3.91
N CYS A 27 26.28 51.01 -3.93
CA CYS A 27 26.93 50.51 -5.14
C CYS A 27 26.28 49.17 -5.46
N GLY A 28 25.13 49.16 -6.16
CA GLY A 28 24.24 48.00 -6.37
C GLY A 28 24.84 46.79 -7.10
N VAL A 29 26.07 46.39 -6.81
CA VAL A 29 26.85 45.27 -7.32
C VAL A 29 26.25 43.96 -6.81
N GLN A 30 25.82 43.87 -5.55
CA GLN A 30 25.05 42.70 -5.07
C GLN A 30 23.73 42.56 -5.82
N GLN A 31 22.99 43.66 -5.98
CA GLN A 31 21.71 43.64 -6.69
C GLN A 31 21.87 43.43 -8.21
N THR A 32 22.96 43.90 -8.81
CA THR A 32 23.28 43.68 -10.23
C THR A 32 23.66 42.23 -10.50
N ILE A 33 24.40 41.59 -9.56
CA ILE A 33 24.73 40.17 -9.63
C ILE A 33 23.48 39.31 -9.44
N GLU A 34 22.62 39.62 -8.46
CA GLU A 34 21.32 38.95 -8.28
C GLU A 34 20.43 39.11 -9.52
N ASN A 35 20.30 40.33 -10.06
CA ASN A 35 19.53 40.58 -11.28
C ASN A 35 20.11 39.85 -12.52
N HIS A 36 21.44 39.68 -12.61
CA HIS A 36 22.08 38.92 -13.70
C HIS A 36 21.85 37.42 -13.56
N ILE A 37 21.87 36.90 -12.33
CA ILE A 37 21.54 35.51 -12.02
C ILE A 37 20.06 35.26 -12.36
N ASP A 38 19.14 36.12 -11.91
CA ASP A 38 17.70 36.01 -12.19
C ASP A 38 17.39 36.08 -13.69
N SER A 39 18.01 37.01 -14.43
CA SER A 39 17.89 37.08 -15.89
C SER A 39 18.40 35.80 -16.58
N THR A 40 19.46 35.18 -16.05
CA THR A 40 20.03 33.95 -16.61
C THR A 40 19.14 32.74 -16.30
N VAL A 41 18.60 32.66 -15.09
CA VAL A 41 17.63 31.63 -14.69
C VAL A 41 16.36 31.74 -15.52
N GLN A 42 15.86 32.95 -15.77
CA GLN A 42 14.69 33.18 -16.60
C GLN A 42 14.95 32.73 -18.05
N LYS A 43 16.11 33.07 -18.63
CA LYS A 43 16.49 32.61 -19.98
C LYS A 43 16.59 31.10 -20.09
N VAL A 44 17.12 30.42 -19.07
CA VAL A 44 17.18 28.95 -19.03
C VAL A 44 15.76 28.37 -18.92
N SER A 45 14.90 28.93 -18.07
CA SER A 45 13.49 28.53 -17.97
C SER A 45 12.75 28.71 -19.29
N ASP A 46 12.90 29.85 -19.96
CA ASP A 46 12.22 30.17 -21.22
C ASP A 46 12.73 29.27 -22.36
N THR A 47 14.02 28.91 -22.35
CA THR A 47 14.60 27.98 -23.33
C THR A 47 14.04 26.57 -23.14
N VAL A 48 13.89 26.13 -21.88
CA VAL A 48 13.30 24.83 -21.56
C VAL A 48 11.81 24.84 -21.95
N ASP A 49 11.05 25.90 -21.66
CA ASP A 49 9.65 26.03 -22.06
C ASP A 49 9.47 26.02 -23.59
N ALA A 50 10.38 26.65 -24.35
CA ALA A 50 10.37 26.60 -25.82
C ALA A 50 10.71 25.21 -26.40
N VAL A 51 11.53 24.42 -25.70
CA VAL A 51 11.81 23.01 -26.07
C VAL A 51 10.60 22.13 -25.76
N VAL A 52 9.84 22.44 -24.71
CA VAL A 52 8.62 21.73 -24.31
C VAL A 52 7.49 21.93 -25.29
N ASP A 53 7.26 23.16 -25.72
CA ASP A 53 6.21 23.46 -26.69
C ASP A 53 6.48 22.72 -28.01
N LYS A 54 7.76 22.56 -28.38
CA LYS A 54 8.17 21.73 -29.51
C LYS A 54 8.07 20.22 -29.25
N ALA A 55 8.27 19.77 -28.00
CA ALA A 55 8.21 18.36 -27.63
C ALA A 55 6.78 17.84 -27.46
N LYS A 56 5.82 18.71 -27.08
CA LYS A 56 4.38 18.39 -27.04
C LYS A 56 3.82 18.07 -28.43
N ASP A 57 4.38 18.67 -29.47
CA ASP A 57 4.04 18.40 -30.88
C ASP A 57 4.62 17.06 -31.40
N VAL A 58 5.62 16.50 -30.71
CA VAL A 58 6.30 15.23 -31.04
C VAL A 58 6.02 14.22 -29.93
N GLY A 59 4.75 13.85 -29.80
CA GLY A 59 4.17 13.12 -28.65
C GLY A 59 4.99 11.95 -28.11
N GLY A 60 5.80 12.20 -27.08
CA GLY A 60 6.63 11.16 -26.47
C GLY A 60 7.16 11.44 -25.05
N TYR A 61 6.79 12.55 -24.40
CA TYR A 61 7.21 12.83 -23.02
C TYR A 61 6.01 13.09 -22.10
N ILE A 62 6.03 12.47 -20.92
CA ILE A 62 4.98 12.52 -19.92
C ILE A 62 5.03 13.88 -19.19
N GLU A 63 3.87 14.49 -18.95
CA GLU A 63 3.76 15.84 -18.37
C GLU A 63 4.33 15.94 -16.94
N GLU A 64 4.29 14.83 -16.20
CA GLU A 64 4.76 14.73 -14.82
C GLU A 64 6.29 14.74 -14.69
N ASP A 65 6.99 14.02 -15.56
CA ASP A 65 8.47 14.00 -15.63
C ASP A 65 9.03 15.40 -15.93
N PHE A 66 8.31 16.14 -16.77
CA PHE A 66 8.70 17.49 -17.15
C PHE A 66 8.46 18.50 -16.02
N ASN A 67 7.35 18.39 -15.29
CA ASN A 67 7.08 19.23 -14.12
C ASN A 67 8.12 19.01 -13.01
N ASN A 68 8.53 17.77 -12.79
CA ASN A 68 9.60 17.42 -11.84
C ASN A 68 10.95 18.01 -12.26
N LEU A 69 11.28 17.99 -13.56
CA LEU A 69 12.50 18.61 -14.09
C LEU A 69 12.48 20.14 -13.96
N LYS A 70 11.36 20.79 -14.30
CA LYS A 70 11.17 22.24 -14.18
C LYS A 70 11.29 22.69 -12.72
N GLN A 71 10.74 21.91 -11.80
CA GLN A 71 10.84 22.16 -10.37
C GLN A 71 12.28 21.98 -9.88
N GLY A 72 12.98 20.92 -10.30
CA GLY A 72 14.38 20.68 -9.96
C GLY A 72 15.35 21.78 -10.44
N VAL A 73 15.11 22.35 -11.63
CA VAL A 73 15.90 23.49 -12.14
C VAL A 73 15.62 24.75 -11.32
N LYS A 74 14.35 25.05 -11.02
CA LYS A 74 13.99 26.19 -10.14
C LYS A 74 14.61 26.05 -8.75
N ASP A 75 14.56 24.84 -8.19
CA ASP A 75 15.13 24.56 -6.88
C ASP A 75 16.66 24.61 -6.89
N LEU A 76 17.34 24.32 -8.00
CA LEU A 76 18.80 24.47 -8.10
C LEU A 76 19.23 25.94 -7.95
N PHE A 77 18.46 26.87 -8.53
CA PHE A 77 18.72 28.30 -8.50
C PHE A 77 18.05 29.06 -7.34
N ALA A 78 17.19 28.40 -6.56
CA ALA A 78 16.57 29.00 -5.37
C ALA A 78 17.62 29.43 -4.32
N SER A 79 17.32 30.53 -3.62
CA SER A 79 18.16 31.07 -2.54
C SER A 79 18.30 30.07 -1.39
N LYS A 80 19.37 30.20 -0.57
CA LYS A 80 19.59 29.30 0.57
C LYS A 80 18.41 29.30 1.55
N GLU A 81 17.81 30.46 1.80
CA GLU A 81 16.66 30.61 2.70
C GLU A 81 15.40 29.95 2.14
N GLU A 82 15.15 30.06 0.83
CA GLU A 82 14.00 29.43 0.19
C GLU A 82 14.13 27.90 0.14
N LYS A 83 15.35 27.38 -0.10
CA LYS A 83 15.65 25.94 0.02
C LYS A 83 15.41 25.43 1.44
N GLN A 84 15.84 26.18 2.44
CA GLN A 84 15.65 25.81 3.84
C GLN A 84 14.16 25.82 4.22
N ARG A 85 13.40 26.84 3.82
CA ARG A 85 11.95 26.90 4.06
C ARG A 85 11.20 25.74 3.39
N LYS A 86 11.51 25.41 2.14
CA LYS A 86 10.91 24.27 1.43
C LYS A 86 11.27 22.94 2.09
N ALA A 87 12.49 22.80 2.61
CA ALA A 87 12.91 21.60 3.34
C ALA A 87 12.20 21.49 4.70
N GLU A 88 12.02 22.59 5.41
CA GLU A 88 11.29 22.64 6.69
C GLU A 88 9.78 22.35 6.49
N GLU A 89 9.16 22.91 5.44
CA GLU A 89 7.76 22.65 5.08
C GLU A 89 7.54 21.19 4.67
N LYS A 90 8.45 20.63 3.85
CA LYS A 90 8.42 19.21 3.49
C LYS A 90 8.59 18.32 4.72
N ALA A 91 9.56 18.62 5.58
CA ALA A 91 9.79 17.87 6.82
C ALA A 91 8.59 17.96 7.77
N ALA A 92 7.93 19.12 7.87
CA ALA A 92 6.72 19.29 8.64
C ALA A 92 5.54 18.46 8.07
N LYS A 93 5.38 18.43 6.75
CA LYS A 93 4.35 17.63 6.08
C LYS A 93 4.59 16.12 6.25
N GLU A 94 5.82 15.66 6.06
CA GLU A 94 6.20 14.26 6.28
C GLU A 94 6.03 13.84 7.75
N ALA A 95 6.35 14.73 8.70
CA ALA A 95 6.12 14.49 10.12
C ALA A 95 4.62 14.41 10.46
N GLN A 96 3.79 15.24 9.83
CA GLN A 96 2.34 15.20 10.00
C GLN A 96 1.74 13.91 9.42
N GLU A 97 2.10 13.52 8.19
CA GLU A 97 1.65 12.28 7.56
C GLU A 97 2.05 11.04 8.36
N LYS A 98 3.28 11.03 8.92
CA LYS A 98 3.75 9.96 9.81
C LYS A 98 2.95 9.91 11.10
N ALA A 99 2.65 11.04 11.72
CA ALA A 99 1.83 11.10 12.93
C ALA A 99 0.39 10.64 12.68
N GLU A 100 -0.18 10.97 11.53
CA GLU A 100 -1.51 10.51 11.11
C GLU A 100 -1.52 9.00 10.86
N GLN A 101 -0.51 8.47 10.17
CA GLN A 101 -0.36 7.03 9.95
C GLN A 101 -0.18 6.26 11.27
N GLU A 102 0.64 6.75 12.20
CA GLU A 102 0.82 6.15 13.52
C GLU A 102 -0.48 6.17 14.34
N ALA A 103 -1.26 7.25 14.26
CA ALA A 103 -2.57 7.34 14.90
C ALA A 103 -3.58 6.37 14.29
N GLN A 104 -3.59 6.21 12.96
CA GLN A 104 -4.45 5.25 12.27
C GLN A 104 -4.08 3.81 12.64
N GLU A 105 -2.79 3.46 12.64
CA GLU A 105 -2.33 2.12 13.03
C GLU A 105 -2.71 1.80 14.49
N GLN A 106 -2.60 2.77 15.39
CA GLN A 106 -3.01 2.60 16.78
C GLN A 106 -4.53 2.39 16.89
N LEU A 107 -5.34 3.16 16.16
CA LEU A 107 -6.79 2.97 16.13
C LEU A 107 -7.18 1.59 15.57
N GLU A 108 -6.56 1.16 14.46
CA GLU A 108 -6.79 -0.17 13.87
C GLU A 108 -6.44 -1.29 14.85
N LYS A 109 -5.35 -1.15 15.61
CA LYS A 109 -4.97 -2.11 16.65
C LYS A 109 -5.98 -2.16 17.79
N GLU A 110 -6.44 -1.00 18.28
CA GLU A 110 -7.46 -0.92 19.34
C GLU A 110 -8.79 -1.55 18.88
N MET A 111 -9.21 -1.27 17.64
CA MET A 111 -10.38 -1.89 17.02
C MET A 111 -10.21 -3.42 16.91
N ARG A 112 -9.02 -3.89 16.47
CA ARG A 112 -8.71 -5.33 16.39
C ARG A 112 -8.77 -6.01 17.75
N GLU A 113 -8.19 -5.40 18.79
CA GLU A 113 -8.20 -5.94 20.15
C GLU A 113 -9.62 -6.00 20.76
N ALA A 114 -10.49 -5.06 20.39
CA ALA A 114 -11.90 -5.07 20.76
C ALA A 114 -12.65 -6.22 20.06
N LEU A 115 -12.43 -6.38 18.75
CA LEU A 115 -13.01 -7.46 17.94
C LEU A 115 -12.59 -8.84 18.47
N ASP A 116 -11.31 -9.02 18.82
CA ASP A 116 -10.75 -10.29 19.31
C ASP A 116 -11.42 -10.80 20.61
N LYS A 117 -12.04 -9.90 21.38
CA LYS A 117 -12.77 -10.21 22.62
C LYS A 117 -14.29 -10.28 22.41
N SER A 118 -14.78 -9.80 21.27
CA SER A 118 -16.21 -9.77 20.94
C SER A 118 -16.72 -11.15 20.52
N TYR A 119 -18.00 -11.40 20.82
CA TYR A 119 -18.70 -12.58 20.35
C TYR A 119 -19.15 -12.40 18.91
N ILE A 120 -19.01 -13.47 18.12
CA ILE A 120 -19.32 -13.43 16.71
C ILE A 120 -20.76 -13.87 16.47
N LEU A 121 -21.47 -13.04 15.73
CA LEU A 121 -22.90 -13.17 15.44
C LEU A 121 -23.11 -13.45 13.96
N HIS A 122 -24.35 -13.81 13.63
CA HIS A 122 -24.78 -14.03 12.26
C HIS A 122 -24.37 -12.86 11.36
N THR A 123 -23.93 -13.17 10.13
CA THR A 123 -23.47 -12.19 9.12
C THR A 123 -22.20 -11.40 9.51
N ALA A 124 -21.38 -11.94 10.41
CA ALA A 124 -20.03 -11.42 10.61
C ALA A 124 -19.17 -11.56 9.35
N MET A 125 -18.37 -10.53 9.07
CA MET A 125 -17.51 -10.47 7.90
C MET A 125 -16.27 -11.34 8.09
N ILE A 126 -15.92 -12.10 7.07
CA ILE A 126 -14.74 -12.97 7.06
C ILE A 126 -13.93 -12.77 5.78
N VAL A 127 -12.60 -12.90 5.91
CA VAL A 127 -11.65 -12.75 4.80
C VAL A 127 -10.69 -13.93 4.80
N CYS A 128 -10.35 -14.40 3.61
CA CYS A 128 -9.36 -15.45 3.36
C CYS A 128 -8.13 -14.83 2.68
N ASP A 129 -6.92 -15.09 3.18
CA ASP A 129 -5.67 -14.56 2.62
C ASP A 129 -5.39 -15.01 1.17
N LYS A 130 -5.92 -16.17 0.77
CA LYS A 130 -5.81 -16.69 -0.62
C LYS A 130 -6.92 -16.24 -1.54
N ALA A 131 -7.91 -15.51 -1.03
CA ALA A 131 -8.95 -14.95 -1.87
C ALA A 131 -8.42 -13.73 -2.65
N TYR A 132 -9.06 -13.45 -3.78
CA TYR A 132 -8.91 -12.16 -4.45
C TYR A 132 -9.73 -11.06 -3.75
N THR A 133 -10.83 -11.47 -3.13
CA THR A 133 -11.72 -10.60 -2.35
C THR A 133 -11.06 -10.22 -1.01
N ASN A 134 -11.35 -9.01 -0.54
CA ASN A 134 -10.91 -8.48 0.75
C ASN A 134 -12.06 -7.69 1.39
N GLU A 135 -11.82 -6.97 2.51
CA GLU A 135 -12.87 -6.20 3.18
C GLU A 135 -13.55 -5.18 2.24
N ALA A 136 -12.77 -4.57 1.33
CA ALA A 136 -13.24 -3.56 0.39
C ALA A 136 -13.84 -4.17 -0.90
N ILE A 137 -13.40 -5.35 -1.30
CA ILE A 137 -13.75 -6.00 -2.57
C ILE A 137 -14.51 -7.29 -2.27
N ASN A 138 -15.85 -7.18 -2.25
CA ASN A 138 -16.80 -8.28 -2.10
C ASN A 138 -16.46 -9.27 -0.97
N PRO A 139 -16.58 -8.84 0.30
CA PRO A 139 -16.26 -9.68 1.44
C PRO A 139 -17.22 -10.88 1.55
N SER A 140 -16.75 -11.93 2.21
CA SER A 140 -17.58 -13.09 2.53
C SER A 140 -18.12 -12.99 3.96
N TYR A 141 -19.10 -13.82 4.29
CA TYR A 141 -19.79 -13.77 5.58
C TYR A 141 -19.91 -15.16 6.19
N VAL A 142 -19.86 -15.20 7.52
CA VAL A 142 -20.25 -16.37 8.28
C VAL A 142 -21.73 -16.29 8.65
N VAL A 143 -22.43 -17.39 8.43
CA VAL A 143 -23.88 -17.52 8.51
C VAL A 143 -24.20 -18.66 9.48
N VAL A 144 -25.29 -18.49 10.19
CA VAL A 144 -25.88 -19.55 11.03
C VAL A 144 -27.33 -19.71 10.58
N PRO A 145 -27.62 -20.71 9.70
CA PRO A 145 -28.95 -20.88 9.13
C PRO A 145 -30.03 -21.21 10.17
N GLN A 146 -29.65 -21.97 11.20
CA GLN A 146 -30.50 -22.29 12.35
C GLN A 146 -29.81 -21.82 13.62
N SER A 147 -30.48 -20.98 14.40
CA SER A 147 -29.95 -20.47 15.67
C SER A 147 -29.67 -21.61 16.66
N HIS A 148 -28.56 -21.48 17.39
CA HIS A 148 -28.15 -22.32 18.51
C HIS A 148 -28.94 -22.05 19.80
N GLY A 149 -29.95 -21.17 19.75
CA GLY A 149 -30.80 -20.78 20.87
C GLY A 149 -30.31 -19.54 21.63
N GLU A 150 -29.01 -19.27 21.60
CA GLU A 150 -28.41 -18.08 22.18
C GLU A 150 -28.28 -16.95 21.15
N SER A 151 -28.72 -15.75 21.53
CA SER A 151 -28.68 -14.56 20.68
C SER A 151 -28.23 -13.35 21.48
N ILE A 152 -27.40 -12.51 20.87
CA ILE A 152 -27.00 -11.21 21.42
C ILE A 152 -27.70 -10.14 20.62
N HIS A 153 -28.45 -9.25 21.29
CA HIS A 153 -29.25 -8.20 20.64
C HIS A 153 -30.21 -8.72 19.55
N GLY A 154 -30.71 -9.96 19.70
CA GLY A 154 -31.61 -10.60 18.74
C GLY A 154 -30.91 -11.24 17.54
N LEU A 155 -29.59 -11.12 17.42
CA LEU A 155 -28.79 -11.80 16.40
C LEU A 155 -28.25 -13.13 16.95
N PRO A 156 -28.41 -14.26 16.22
CA PRO A 156 -27.89 -15.55 16.65
C PRO A 156 -26.38 -15.53 16.84
N GLN A 157 -25.92 -16.08 17.95
CA GLN A 157 -24.49 -16.21 18.25
C GLN A 157 -23.91 -17.49 17.65
N LEU A 158 -22.68 -17.42 17.12
CA LEU A 158 -21.97 -18.57 16.56
C LEU A 158 -21.12 -19.31 17.60
N ASN A 159 -20.85 -20.57 17.30
CA ASN A 159 -19.91 -21.41 18.02
C ASN A 159 -18.83 -21.97 17.07
N VAL A 160 -17.84 -22.64 17.65
CA VAL A 160 -16.71 -23.16 16.87
C VAL A 160 -17.08 -24.21 15.82
N ASN A 161 -18.26 -24.84 15.92
CA ASN A 161 -18.72 -25.85 14.97
C ASN A 161 -19.41 -25.25 13.73
N ASP A 162 -19.57 -23.93 13.65
CA ASP A 162 -20.13 -23.23 12.49
C ASP A 162 -19.10 -23.03 11.36
N TYR A 163 -18.58 -24.14 10.82
CA TYR A 163 -17.53 -24.13 9.79
C TYR A 163 -17.92 -24.87 8.51
N ILE A 164 -19.17 -25.30 8.34
CA ILE A 164 -19.57 -26.09 7.17
C ILE A 164 -19.48 -25.23 5.90
N PRO A 165 -18.75 -25.67 4.85
CA PRO A 165 -18.68 -24.95 3.57
C PRO A 165 -20.07 -24.74 2.96
N GLU A 166 -20.29 -23.57 2.37
CA GLU A 166 -21.54 -23.18 1.66
C GLU A 166 -22.81 -23.17 2.54
N VAL A 167 -22.68 -23.45 3.84
CA VAL A 167 -23.76 -23.43 4.83
C VAL A 167 -23.46 -22.39 5.90
N ASN A 168 -22.33 -22.55 6.60
CA ASN A 168 -21.89 -21.58 7.59
C ASN A 168 -20.89 -20.60 7.00
N VAL A 169 -19.94 -21.10 6.22
CA VAL A 169 -18.86 -20.28 5.64
C VAL A 169 -19.11 -20.18 4.14
N LEU A 170 -19.53 -18.98 3.70
CA LEU A 170 -19.75 -18.70 2.29
C LEU A 170 -18.43 -18.74 1.51
N ASN A 171 -18.52 -18.93 0.19
CA ASN A 171 -17.33 -18.89 -0.67
C ASN A 171 -16.73 -17.48 -0.71
N PHE A 172 -15.47 -17.38 -1.13
CA PHE A 172 -14.73 -16.12 -1.22
C PHE A 172 -14.67 -15.57 -2.65
N GLY A 173 -15.54 -16.03 -3.55
CA GLY A 173 -15.53 -15.66 -4.96
C GLY A 173 -14.38 -16.33 -5.71
N ILE A 174 -13.22 -15.65 -5.80
CA ILE A 174 -12.06 -16.10 -6.58
C ILE A 174 -10.90 -16.45 -5.64
N CYS A 175 -10.30 -17.62 -5.85
CA CYS A 175 -9.18 -18.14 -5.08
C CYS A 175 -7.91 -18.19 -5.95
N ARG A 176 -6.78 -17.81 -5.36
CA ARG A 176 -5.43 -17.82 -5.97
C ARG A 176 -4.51 -18.87 -5.35
N SER A 177 -5.08 -19.80 -4.58
CA SER A 177 -4.29 -20.85 -3.95
C SER A 177 -3.75 -21.83 -4.99
N PRO A 178 -2.43 -22.10 -5.04
CA PRO A 178 -1.87 -23.16 -5.86
C PRO A 178 -2.34 -24.56 -5.43
N GLN A 179 -2.86 -24.72 -4.21
CA GLN A 179 -3.42 -25.98 -3.71
C GLN A 179 -4.88 -26.20 -4.16
N ASN A 180 -5.53 -25.20 -4.77
CA ASN A 180 -6.87 -25.35 -5.33
C ASN A 180 -6.82 -26.15 -6.64
N PRO A 181 -7.49 -27.32 -6.73
CA PRO A 181 -7.51 -28.11 -7.96
C PRO A 181 -8.02 -27.35 -9.19
N ALA A 182 -8.96 -26.42 -9.01
CA ALA A 182 -9.46 -25.59 -10.11
C ALA A 182 -8.40 -24.60 -10.61
N VAL A 183 -7.54 -24.09 -9.73
CA VAL A 183 -6.41 -23.23 -10.10
C VAL A 183 -5.33 -24.03 -10.82
N GLN A 184 -5.05 -25.25 -10.35
CA GLN A 184 -4.10 -26.17 -11.00
C GLN A 184 -4.56 -26.54 -12.41
N ALA A 185 -5.85 -26.88 -12.58
CA ALA A 185 -6.42 -27.21 -13.88
C ALA A 185 -6.36 -26.03 -14.87
N GLU A 186 -6.60 -24.81 -14.40
CA GLU A 186 -6.49 -23.61 -15.24
C GLU A 186 -5.02 -23.33 -15.61
N ALA A 187 -4.09 -23.52 -14.68
CA ALA A 187 -2.66 -23.40 -14.96
C ALA A 187 -2.19 -24.42 -16.01
N GLU A 188 -2.64 -25.67 -15.90
CA GLU A 188 -2.38 -26.72 -16.89
C GLU A 188 -2.96 -26.35 -18.27
N ARG A 189 -4.19 -25.82 -18.31
CA ARG A 189 -4.82 -25.36 -19.56
C ARG A 189 -4.00 -24.27 -20.26
N ILE A 190 -3.54 -23.27 -19.50
CA ILE A 190 -2.71 -22.17 -20.03
C ILE A 190 -1.37 -22.71 -20.55
N LEU A 191 -0.75 -23.66 -19.84
CA LEU A 191 0.50 -24.28 -20.31
C LEU A 191 0.34 -25.04 -21.62
N ASP A 192 -0.75 -25.79 -21.76
CA ASP A 192 -1.02 -26.54 -22.99
C ASP A 192 -1.29 -25.60 -24.17
N GLU A 193 -2.01 -24.49 -23.95
CA GLU A 193 -2.26 -23.45 -24.95
C GLU A 193 -0.94 -22.79 -25.42
N VAL A 194 -0.10 -22.34 -24.47
CA VAL A 194 1.22 -21.75 -24.79
C VAL A 194 2.12 -22.75 -25.52
N ARG A 195 2.10 -24.03 -25.12
CA ARG A 195 2.88 -25.10 -25.77
C ARG A 195 2.38 -25.38 -27.18
N ASP A 196 1.08 -25.30 -27.42
CA ASP A 196 0.51 -25.51 -28.74
C ASP A 196 0.82 -24.34 -29.69
N GLU A 197 0.84 -23.10 -29.19
CA GLU A 197 1.31 -21.93 -29.94
C GLU A 197 2.82 -22.01 -30.24
N SER A 198 3.62 -22.51 -29.30
CA SER A 198 5.07 -22.58 -29.46
C SER A 198 5.52 -23.63 -30.49
N LYS A 199 4.68 -24.63 -30.83
CA LYS A 199 4.97 -25.63 -31.89
C LYS A 199 5.15 -25.04 -33.30
N SER A 200 5.00 -23.72 -33.47
CA SER A 200 5.38 -23.00 -34.69
C SER A 200 6.86 -23.14 -35.04
N TRP A 201 7.18 -23.00 -36.33
CA TRP A 201 8.48 -23.23 -36.96
C TRP A 201 9.68 -22.52 -36.28
N THR A 202 9.43 -21.47 -35.49
CA THR A 202 10.45 -20.71 -34.73
C THR A 202 11.05 -21.47 -33.53
N ASP A 203 10.35 -22.44 -32.94
CA ASP A 203 10.85 -23.18 -31.76
C ASP A 203 12.00 -24.14 -32.08
N LYS A 204 12.06 -24.71 -33.30
CA LYS A 204 13.19 -25.56 -33.71
C LYS A 204 14.52 -24.79 -33.77
N LEU A 205 14.46 -23.47 -34.01
CA LEU A 205 15.63 -22.60 -34.04
C LEU A 205 16.01 -22.09 -32.65
N MET A 206 15.03 -21.79 -31.79
CA MET A 206 15.28 -21.29 -30.43
C MET A 206 15.71 -22.40 -29.45
N ASN A 207 15.29 -23.65 -29.65
CA ASN A 207 15.75 -24.81 -28.88
C ASN A 207 17.24 -25.15 -29.06
N LEU A 208 17.91 -24.54 -30.04
CA LEU A 208 19.36 -24.65 -30.20
C LEU A 208 20.13 -23.70 -29.27
N PHE A 209 19.47 -22.67 -28.74
CA PHE A 209 20.10 -21.58 -27.97
C PHE A 209 19.45 -21.30 -26.60
N VAL A 210 18.34 -21.97 -26.25
CA VAL A 210 17.64 -21.80 -24.97
C VAL A 210 17.28 -23.17 -24.39
N ASP A 211 17.61 -23.36 -23.11
CA ASP A 211 17.33 -24.60 -22.37
C ASP A 211 15.84 -24.68 -21.99
N THR A 212 15.09 -25.51 -22.73
CA THR A 212 13.65 -25.76 -22.54
C THR A 212 13.36 -26.96 -21.63
N SER A 213 14.29 -27.33 -20.74
CA SER A 213 14.14 -28.49 -19.84
C SER A 213 13.11 -28.30 -18.72
N LYS A 214 12.65 -27.08 -18.42
CA LYS A 214 11.57 -26.85 -17.43
C LYS A 214 10.19 -27.06 -18.07
N LYS A 215 9.74 -28.32 -18.17
CA LYS A 215 8.46 -28.72 -18.83
C LYS A 215 7.30 -29.01 -17.88
N ASP A 216 7.56 -29.05 -16.58
CA ASP A 216 6.59 -29.54 -15.62
C ASP A 216 6.05 -28.39 -14.75
N VAL A 217 4.75 -28.48 -14.41
CA VAL A 217 4.10 -27.61 -13.43
C VAL A 217 4.85 -27.79 -12.11
N CYS A 218 5.67 -26.81 -11.76
CA CYS A 218 6.22 -26.76 -10.41
C CYS A 218 5.03 -26.53 -9.46
N THR A 219 4.89 -27.30 -8.39
CA THR A 219 3.83 -27.12 -7.39
C THR A 219 4.28 -26.22 -6.23
N SER A 220 5.48 -25.62 -6.35
CA SER A 220 6.03 -24.74 -5.33
C SER A 220 5.46 -23.32 -5.45
N GLU A 221 5.27 -22.67 -4.30
CA GLU A 221 4.54 -21.41 -4.17
C GLU A 221 5.25 -20.20 -4.78
N THR A 222 6.55 -20.30 -5.10
CA THR A 222 7.36 -19.12 -5.45
C THR A 222 7.68 -18.98 -6.95
N GLU A 223 7.48 -20.02 -7.78
CA GLU A 223 7.81 -19.96 -9.23
C GLU A 223 6.84 -20.76 -10.13
N SER A 224 5.68 -21.19 -9.62
CA SER A 224 4.71 -21.96 -10.40
C SER A 224 3.79 -21.07 -11.22
N LEU A 225 3.47 -21.44 -12.46
CA LEU A 225 2.41 -20.77 -13.23
C LEU A 225 1.07 -20.79 -12.48
N ALA A 226 0.86 -21.83 -11.66
CA ALA A 226 -0.28 -21.94 -10.76
C ALA A 226 -0.38 -20.78 -9.75
N ALA A 227 0.73 -20.22 -9.29
CA ALA A 227 0.72 -19.04 -8.41
C ALA A 227 0.18 -17.77 -9.09
N CYS A 228 0.22 -17.71 -10.42
CA CYS A 228 -0.35 -16.62 -11.21
C CYS A 228 -1.79 -16.88 -11.67
N CYS A 229 -2.33 -18.07 -11.41
CA CYS A 229 -3.67 -18.46 -11.85
C CYS A 229 -4.71 -18.21 -10.75
N ALA A 230 -5.97 -18.09 -11.16
CA ALA A 230 -7.09 -17.87 -10.26
C ALA A 230 -8.33 -18.62 -10.76
N ALA A 231 -9.12 -19.16 -9.84
CA ALA A 231 -10.32 -19.93 -10.16
C ALA A 231 -11.42 -19.70 -9.11
N PRO A 232 -12.69 -20.06 -9.38
CA PRO A 232 -13.75 -20.00 -8.39
C PRO A 232 -13.38 -20.73 -7.09
N CYS A 233 -13.74 -20.14 -5.96
CA CYS A 233 -13.46 -20.67 -4.64
C CYS A 233 -14.54 -21.69 -4.22
N THR A 234 -14.14 -22.93 -3.97
CA THR A 234 -14.95 -23.92 -3.24
C THR A 234 -14.20 -24.27 -1.96
N PRO A 235 -14.53 -23.64 -0.82
CA PRO A 235 -13.77 -23.80 0.39
C PRO A 235 -13.89 -25.23 0.94
N VAL A 236 -12.80 -25.76 1.50
CA VAL A 236 -12.78 -27.10 2.09
C VAL A 236 -12.16 -27.04 3.47
N PHE A 237 -12.94 -27.43 4.49
CA PHE A 237 -12.53 -27.37 5.88
C PHE A 237 -12.44 -28.77 6.48
N GLY A 238 -11.27 -29.09 7.05
CA GLY A 238 -11.03 -30.34 7.78
C GLY A 238 -11.11 -30.17 9.31
N THR A 239 -11.15 -28.93 9.79
CA THR A 239 -11.14 -28.61 11.22
C THR A 239 -12.15 -27.52 11.53
N ARG A 240 -12.62 -27.52 12.78
CA ARG A 240 -13.48 -26.48 13.35
C ARG A 240 -12.70 -25.19 13.60
N TRP A 241 -13.40 -24.11 13.93
CA TRP A 241 -12.75 -22.85 14.30
C TRP A 241 -11.79 -23.04 15.47
N ILE A 242 -10.62 -22.44 15.35
CA ILE A 242 -9.51 -22.51 16.30
C ILE A 242 -9.66 -21.37 17.31
N ASP A 243 -9.26 -21.64 18.57
CA ASP A 243 -9.22 -20.65 19.66
C ASP A 243 -10.59 -20.09 20.12
N GLY A 244 -11.62 -20.95 20.12
CA GLY A 244 -12.92 -20.62 20.72
C GLY A 244 -12.85 -20.40 22.24
N LYS A 245 -13.86 -19.72 22.80
CA LYS A 245 -13.96 -19.47 24.24
C LYS A 245 -14.56 -20.69 24.95
N TYR A 246 -13.73 -21.48 25.62
CA TYR A 246 -14.16 -22.71 26.30
C TYR A 246 -14.97 -22.47 27.58
N ASP A 247 -14.86 -21.29 28.18
CA ASP A 247 -15.63 -20.93 29.39
C ASP A 247 -17.11 -20.60 29.11
N VAL A 248 -17.46 -20.36 27.85
CA VAL A 248 -18.81 -20.00 27.43
C VAL A 248 -19.24 -20.90 26.30
N LEU A 249 -20.26 -21.72 26.56
CA LEU A 249 -20.76 -22.71 25.61
C LEU A 249 -22.05 -22.21 24.96
N VAL A 250 -22.15 -22.39 23.65
CA VAL A 250 -23.32 -22.13 22.81
C VAL A 250 -23.67 -23.45 22.13
N ASP A 251 -24.84 -24.00 22.44
CA ASP A 251 -25.24 -25.37 22.05
C ASP A 251 -24.19 -26.44 22.40
N GLY A 252 -23.64 -26.36 23.61
CA GLY A 252 -22.65 -27.32 24.13
C GLY A 252 -21.24 -27.20 23.51
N ALA A 253 -21.02 -26.30 22.56
CA ALA A 253 -19.73 -26.03 21.94
C ALA A 253 -19.15 -24.66 22.36
N PRO A 254 -17.82 -24.48 22.39
CA PRO A 254 -17.19 -23.20 22.69
C PRO A 254 -17.70 -22.05 21.80
N ALA A 255 -17.97 -20.90 22.40
CA ALA A 255 -18.41 -19.70 21.69
C ALA A 255 -17.31 -19.18 20.73
N LEU A 256 -17.74 -18.70 19.57
CA LEU A 256 -16.86 -18.11 18.56
C LEU A 256 -16.55 -16.64 18.92
N LEU A 257 -15.27 -16.26 18.88
CA LEU A 257 -14.78 -14.90 19.13
C LEU A 257 -14.04 -14.36 17.89
N GLY A 258 -13.83 -13.04 17.81
CA GLY A 258 -13.17 -12.41 16.65
C GLY A 258 -11.72 -12.82 16.43
N ARG A 259 -11.03 -13.33 17.46
CA ARG A 259 -9.67 -13.88 17.34
C ARG A 259 -9.63 -15.29 16.75
N CYS A 260 -10.78 -15.96 16.65
CA CYS A 260 -10.84 -17.31 16.13
C CYS A 260 -10.44 -17.31 14.65
N THR A 261 -9.74 -18.37 14.25
CA THR A 261 -9.30 -18.55 12.86
C THR A 261 -9.76 -19.90 12.33
N LEU A 262 -9.97 -19.98 11.03
CA LEU A 262 -10.34 -21.21 10.34
C LEU A 262 -9.34 -21.51 9.23
N GLN A 263 -8.82 -22.74 9.21
CA GLN A 263 -7.86 -23.18 8.19
C GLN A 263 -8.57 -23.92 7.06
N CYS A 264 -8.40 -23.41 5.84
CA CYS A 264 -8.82 -24.05 4.61
C CYS A 264 -7.76 -25.07 4.17
N MET A 265 -8.19 -26.26 3.75
CA MET A 265 -7.28 -27.28 3.21
C MET A 265 -6.64 -26.86 1.88
N LEU A 266 -7.17 -25.83 1.24
CA LEU A 266 -6.54 -25.15 0.10
C LEU A 266 -5.45 -24.16 0.54
N GLY A 267 -4.91 -24.25 1.76
CA GLY A 267 -3.81 -23.40 2.23
C GLY A 267 -4.21 -21.97 2.62
N GLY A 268 -5.50 -21.68 2.73
CA GLY A 268 -6.00 -20.37 3.16
C GLY A 268 -6.28 -20.26 4.65
N ALA A 269 -5.92 -19.13 5.24
CA ALA A 269 -6.27 -18.74 6.60
C ALA A 269 -7.43 -17.75 6.56
N ILE A 270 -8.54 -18.12 7.22
CA ILE A 270 -9.73 -17.29 7.31
C ILE A 270 -9.73 -16.58 8.67
N THR A 271 -9.91 -15.26 8.60
CA THR A 271 -9.99 -14.36 9.74
C THR A 271 -11.32 -13.64 9.76
N ILE A 272 -11.75 -13.27 10.95
CA ILE A 272 -13.00 -12.54 11.18
C ILE A 272 -12.65 -11.06 11.28
N GLN A 273 -13.38 -10.23 10.50
CA GLN A 273 -13.14 -8.79 10.38
C GLN A 273 -14.25 -7.94 11.02
N SER A 274 -15.42 -8.51 11.29
CA SER A 274 -16.47 -7.84 12.06
C SER A 274 -17.20 -8.80 12.98
N SER A 275 -17.85 -8.27 14.01
CA SER A 275 -18.61 -9.07 14.97
C SER A 275 -19.96 -9.55 14.45
N GLY A 276 -20.45 -8.98 13.34
CA GLY A 276 -21.83 -9.16 12.86
C GLY A 276 -22.85 -8.32 13.60
N GLN A 277 -22.45 -7.61 14.67
CA GLN A 277 -23.27 -6.58 15.30
C GLN A 277 -23.25 -5.31 14.44
N ALA A 278 -24.36 -4.56 14.42
CA ALA A 278 -24.36 -3.21 13.87
C ALA A 278 -23.47 -2.32 14.76
N GLU A 279 -22.34 -1.87 14.21
CA GLU A 279 -21.43 -0.91 14.83
C GLU A 279 -21.97 0.51 14.77
#